data_AF-A0A4V1IZS3-F1
#
_entry.id   AF-A0A4V1IZS3-F1
#
_cell.length_a   1.000
_cell.length_b   1.000
_cell.length_c   1.000
_cell.angle_alpha   90.00
_cell.angle_beta   90.00
_cell.angle_gamma   90.00
#
_symmetry.space_group_name_H-M   'P 1'
#
loop_
_entity.id
_entity.type
_entity.pdbx_description
1 polymer ?
#
loop_
_entity_poly.entity_id
_entity_poly.type
_entity_poly.pdbx_seq_one_letter_code
_entity_poly.pdbx_strand_id
1 'polypeptide(L)' 'IWVIYKDRVYDVTKFLDDHPGGSDIIKQYAGEDISELIQEESIHVHSKAALEILETLYIGNVKKT' A
#
# COMPACT_ATOMS: atom_id res chain seq x y z
N ILE A 1 9.18 -2.06 5.34
CA ILE A 1 7.74 -2.32 5.51
C ILE A 1 7.17 -2.61 4.14
N TRP A 2 6.49 -3.75 4.01
CA TRP A 2 5.86 -4.16 2.75
C TRP A 2 4.35 -4.24 2.94
N VAL A 3 3.61 -4.10 1.84
CA VAL A 3 2.16 -4.32 1.78
C VAL A 3 1.83 -5.10 0.51
N ILE A 4 0.67 -5.77 0.52
CA ILE A 4 0.15 -6.50 -0.64
C ILE A 4 -1.04 -5.72 -1.20
N TYR A 5 -1.08 -5.54 -2.52
CA TYR A 5 -2.23 -5.00 -3.23
C TYR A 5 -2.44 -5.80 -4.51
N LYS A 6 -3.61 -6.43 -4.66
CA LYS A 6 -3.98 -7.27 -5.82
C LYS A 6 -2.90 -8.29 -6.19
N ASP A 7 -2.51 -9.12 -5.22
CA ASP A 7 -1.48 -10.16 -5.34
C ASP A 7 -0.05 -9.64 -5.68
N ARG A 8 0.18 -8.33 -5.67
CA ARG A 8 1.48 -7.68 -5.88
C ARG A 8 2.02 -7.16 -4.55
N VAL A 9 3.33 -7.24 -4.37
CA VAL A 9 4.05 -6.83 -3.17
C VAL A 9 4.76 -5.51 -3.44
N TYR A 10 4.64 -4.56 -2.50
CA TYR A 10 5.18 -3.21 -2.62
C TYR A 10 6.04 -2.87 -1.41
N ASP A 11 7.24 -2.31 -1.66
CA ASP A 11 8.11 -1.81 -0.60
C ASP A 11 7.86 -0.32 -0.36
N VAL A 12 7.08 -0.04 0.68
CA VAL A 12 6.68 1.32 1.07
C VAL A 12 7.61 1.94 2.10
N THR A 13 8.76 1.31 2.43
CA THR A 13 9.66 1.77 3.51
C THR A 13 10.10 3.21 3.35
N LYS A 14 10.46 3.62 2.13
CA LYS A 14 10.90 5.00 1.84
C LYS A 14 9.75 6.00 1.72
N PHE A 15 8.53 5.50 1.50
CA PHE A 15 7.34 6.33 1.31
C PHE A 15 6.62 6.65 2.63
N LEU A 16 7.00 6.02 3.75
CA LEU A 16 6.32 6.17 5.03
C LEU A 16 6.12 7.63 5.45
N ASP A 17 7.18 8.43 5.36
CA ASP A 17 7.16 9.84 5.80
C ASP A 17 6.51 10.77 4.76
N ASP A 18 6.39 10.31 3.51
CA ASP A 18 5.77 11.03 2.39
C ASP A 18 4.26 10.71 2.26
N HIS A 19 3.76 9.72 3.00
CA HIS A 19 2.36 9.33 2.94
C HIS A 19 1.45 10.41 3.55
N PRO A 20 0.51 11.01 2.77
CA PRO A 20 -0.35 12.08 3.28
C PRO A 20 -1.26 11.65 4.44
N GLY A 21 -1.64 10.37 4.52
CA GLY A 21 -2.40 9.81 5.64
C GLY A 21 -1.56 9.50 6.89
N GLY A 22 -0.26 9.81 6.86
CA GLY A 22 0.70 9.57 7.94
C GLY A 22 1.32 8.17 7.90
N SER A 23 2.50 8.02 8.52
CA SER A 23 3.23 6.75 8.52
C SER A 23 2.61 5.68 9.42
N ASP A 24 1.85 6.08 10.45
CA ASP A 24 1.33 5.17 11.46
C ASP A 24 0.26 4.21 10.93
N ILE A 25 -0.59 4.67 10.00
CA ILE A 25 -1.58 3.80 9.37
C ILE A 25 -0.92 2.73 8.50
N ILE A 26 0.17 3.05 7.80
CA ILE A 26 0.92 2.06 7.02
C ILE A 26 1.58 1.02 7.95
N LYS A 27 2.13 1.46 9.09
CA LYS A 27 2.75 0.55 10.07
C LYS A 27 1.72 -0.42 10.67
N GLN A 28 0.48 0.02 10.87
CA GLN A 28 -0.60 -0.83 11.38
C GLN A 28 -0.88 -2.03 10.47
N TYR A 29 -0.77 -1.85 9.15
CA TYR A 29 -1.04 -2.88 8.14
C TYR A 29 0.25 -3.45 7.51
N ALA A 30 1.37 -3.37 8.22
CA ALA A 30 2.65 -3.85 7.73
C ALA A 30 2.62 -5.36 7.46
N GLY A 31 2.86 -5.75 6.22
CA GLY A 31 2.86 -7.15 5.76
C GLY A 31 1.48 -7.68 5.37
N GLU A 32 0.43 -6.86 5.44
CA GLU A 32 -0.95 -7.27 5.15
C GLU A 32 -1.38 -6.95 3.71
N ASP A 33 -2.49 -7.57 3.29
CA ASP A 33 -3.18 -7.25 2.04
C ASP A 33 -4.13 -6.07 2.26
N ILE A 34 -3.81 -4.95 1.61
CA ILE A 34 -4.55 -3.69 1.71
C ILE A 34 -5.53 -3.48 0.55
N SER A 35 -5.84 -4.52 -0.23
CA SER A 35 -6.68 -4.42 -1.44
C SER A 35 -8.06 -3.84 -1.19
N GLU A 36 -8.66 -4.17 -0.06
CA GLU A 36 -9.96 -3.64 0.35
C GLU A 36 -9.80 -2.26 1.02
N LEU A 37 -8.71 -2.08 1.80
CA LEU A 37 -8.46 -0.86 2.57
C LEU A 37 -8.13 0.36 1.69
N ILE A 38 -7.44 0.17 0.57
CA ILE A 38 -7.02 1.30 -0.29
C ILE A 38 -8.20 2.01 -0.97
N GLN A 39 -9.37 1.35 -1.01
CA GLN A 39 -10.64 1.85 -1.57
C GLN A 39 -11.70 2.08 -0.48
N GLU A 40 -11.35 1.91 0.80
CA GLU A 40 -12.29 2.02 1.92
C GLU A 40 -12.60 3.49 2.23
N GLU A 41 -13.86 3.88 2.02
CA GLU A 41 -14.32 5.26 2.18
C GLU A 41 -14.14 5.78 3.62
N SER A 42 -14.22 4.88 4.62
CA SER A 42 -14.04 5.24 6.03
C SER A 42 -12.61 5.60 6.41
N ILE A 43 -11.61 5.25 5.59
CA ILE A 43 -10.20 5.65 5.76
C ILE A 43 -9.90 6.86 4.88
N HIS A 44 -10.16 6.72 3.58
CA HIS A 44 -10.27 7.71 2.51
C HIS A 44 -10.03 6.99 1.18
N VAL A 45 -10.57 7.52 0.09
CA VAL A 45 -10.35 6.94 -1.25
C VAL A 45 -9.05 7.48 -1.85
N HIS A 46 -8.12 6.58 -2.17
CA HIS A 46 -6.87 6.96 -2.84
C HIS A 46 -7.14 7.40 -4.28
N SER A 47 -6.52 8.50 -4.69
CA SER A 47 -6.61 8.99 -6.07
C SER A 47 -5.85 8.09 -7.05
N LYS A 48 -6.14 8.21 -8.34
CA LYS A 48 -5.36 7.54 -9.39
C LYS A 48 -3.87 7.84 -9.30
N ALA A 49 -3.50 9.09 -9.00
CA ALA A 49 -2.10 9.48 -8.85
C ALA A 49 -1.43 8.79 -7.65
N ALA A 50 -2.16 8.55 -6.56
CA ALA A 50 -1.64 7.79 -5.42
C ALA A 50 -1.38 6.32 -5.79
N LEU A 51 -2.27 5.72 -6.60
CA LEU A 51 -2.05 4.38 -7.14
C LEU A 51 -0.85 4.33 -8.11
N GLU A 52 -0.64 5.38 -8.91
CA GLU A 52 0.54 5.49 -9.77
C GLU A 52 1.85 5.57 -8.96
N ILE A 53 1.85 6.24 -7.80
CA ILE A 53 2.98 6.21 -6.86
C ILE A 53 3.20 4.79 -6.33
N LEU A 54 2.15 4.11 -5.88
CA LEU A 54 2.25 2.73 -5.39
C LEU A 54 2.90 1.82 -6.43
N GLU A 55 2.54 1.94 -7.70
CA GLU A 55 3.15 1.15 -8.79
C GLU A 55 4.67 1.33 -8.91
N THR A 56 5.22 2.49 -8.55
CA THR A 56 6.68 2.71 -8.53
C THR A 56 7.41 1.92 -7.43
N LEU A 57 6.67 1.45 -6.42
CA LEU A 57 7.18 0.75 -5.24
C LEU A 57 7.08 -0.78 -5.36
N TYR A 58 6.64 -1.28 -6.51
CA TYR A 58 6.46 -2.71 -6.77
C TYR A 58 7.77 -3.50 -6.71
N ILE A 59 7.78 -4.63 -6.00
CA ILE A 59 8.95 -5.50 -5.84
C ILE A 59 8.73 -6.97 -6.23
N GLY A 60 7.50 -7.40 -6.50
CA GLY A 60 7.22 -8.78 -6.91
C GLY A 60 5.77 -9.21 -6.70
N ASN A 61 5.47 -10.49 -6.94
CA ASN A 61 4.13 -11.06 -6.77
C ASN A 61 4.11 -12.06 -5.62
N VAL A 62 2.95 -12.19 -4.97
CA VAL A 62 2.68 -13.28 -4.04
C VAL A 62 2.59 -14.58 -4.82
N LYS A 63 3.32 -15.61 -4.38
CA LYS A 63 3.21 -16.96 -4.95
C LYS A 63 1.95 -17.64 -4.42
N LYS A 64 1.00 -17.93 -5.30
CA LYS A 64 -0.12 -18.83 -5.00
C LYS A 64 0.37 -20.27 -5.15
N THR A 65 0.25 -21.06 -4.08
CA THR A 65 0.52 -22.52 -4.06
C THR A 65 -0.76 -23.31 -4.07
#